data_AF-A0A7U5YSN2-F1
#
_entry.id   AF-A0A7U5YSN2-F1
#
_cell.length_a   1.000
_cell.length_b   1.000
_cell.length_c   1.000
_cell.angle_alpha   90.00
_cell.angle_beta   90.00
_cell.angle_gamma   90.00
#
_symmetry.space_group_name_H-M   'P 1'
#
loop_
_entity.id
_entity.type
_entity.pdbx_description
1 polymer ?
#
loop_
_entity_poly.entity_id
_entity_poly.type
_entity_poly.pdbx_seq_one_letter_code
_entity_poly.pdbx_strand_id
1 'polypeptide(L)'
;MSEKIAIVYIGEKNVKRDTITGSRAVFPRLQPVHVDSEVAYQLLEFKDVWVRHEQMEETLKQQEEEKRLKEEELARQLEDEACLAAENSFVVNVQGDELDISKYTSAHLMTLSESEELGLKKGAKESTDDFRVRVRDALKVRGVQDGFAE
;
A
#
# COMPACT_ATOMS: atom_id res chain seq x y z
N MET A 1 -14.52 -10.40 48.43
CA MET A 1 -13.70 -11.30 47.62
C MET A 1 -13.95 -10.87 46.18
N SER A 2 -12.99 -10.17 45.56
CA SER A 2 -13.14 -9.74 44.17
C SER A 2 -12.97 -10.95 43.27
N GLU A 3 -13.86 -11.09 42.29
CA GLU A 3 -13.78 -12.12 41.27
C GLU A 3 -12.49 -11.90 40.46
N LYS A 4 -11.76 -13.00 40.20
CA LYS A 4 -10.53 -12.95 39.41
C LYS A 4 -10.79 -13.45 38.00
N ILE A 5 -10.41 -12.66 37.01
CA ILE A 5 -10.56 -12.96 35.59
C ILE A 5 -9.18 -13.24 35.01
N ALA A 6 -9.06 -14.31 34.22
CA ALA A 6 -7.84 -14.66 33.50
C ALA A 6 -7.72 -13.86 32.19
N ILE A 7 -6.77 -12.95 32.15
CA ILE A 7 -6.46 -12.09 31.00
C ILE A 7 -5.13 -12.49 30.39
N VAL A 8 -5.04 -12.47 29.06
CA VAL A 8 -3.86 -12.82 28.28
C VAL A 8 -3.40 -11.61 27.48
N TYR A 9 -2.09 -11.37 27.47
CA TYR A 9 -1.44 -10.41 26.58
C TYR A 9 -1.19 -11.03 25.20
N ILE A 10 -1.74 -10.46 24.13
CA ILE A 10 -1.57 -10.95 22.74
C ILE A 10 -0.75 -10.02 21.83
N GLY A 11 -0.26 -8.90 22.36
CA GLY A 11 0.55 -7.97 21.56
C GLY A 11 1.91 -8.53 21.16
N GLU A 12 2.69 -7.73 20.44
CA GLU A 12 3.95 -8.16 19.81
C GLU A 12 5.11 -8.41 20.79
N LYS A 13 5.12 -7.72 21.93
CA LYS A 13 6.24 -7.78 22.88
C LYS A 13 6.18 -9.06 23.70
N ASN A 14 7.30 -9.48 24.27
CA ASN A 14 7.32 -10.66 25.16
C ASN A 14 6.65 -10.41 26.51
N VAL A 15 6.65 -9.17 26.97
CA VAL A 15 6.09 -8.78 28.27
C VAL A 15 5.45 -7.40 28.17
N LYS A 16 4.27 -7.25 28.77
CA LYS A 16 3.57 -5.98 28.92
C LYS A 16 3.37 -5.68 30.40
N ARG A 17 3.80 -4.50 30.84
CA ARG A 17 3.41 -3.99 32.16
C ARG A 17 2.11 -3.21 32.01
N ASP A 18 1.22 -3.36 32.98
CA ASP A 18 0.01 -2.56 33.03
C ASP A 18 0.34 -1.11 33.42
N THR A 19 0.14 -0.23 32.45
CA THR A 19 0.20 1.22 32.59
C THR A 19 -1.18 1.87 32.45
N ILE A 20 -2.23 1.08 32.22
CA ILE A 20 -3.59 1.52 31.93
C ILE A 20 -4.33 1.70 33.26
N THR A 21 -4.33 0.67 34.11
CA THR A 21 -5.08 0.69 35.39
C THR A 21 -4.20 1.08 36.57
N GLY A 22 -2.88 1.16 36.36
CA GLY A 22 -1.91 1.45 37.42
C GLY A 22 -1.65 0.29 38.37
N SER A 23 -2.15 -0.92 38.08
CA SER A 23 -1.98 -2.12 38.92
C SER A 23 -0.51 -2.56 39.05
N ARG A 24 0.37 -2.07 38.17
CA ARG A 24 1.78 -2.50 38.02
C ARG A 24 1.94 -4.00 37.74
N ALA A 25 0.85 -4.68 37.37
CA ALA A 25 0.89 -6.09 36.98
C ALA A 25 1.74 -6.28 35.73
N VAL A 26 2.41 -7.43 35.65
CA VAL A 26 3.28 -7.81 34.55
C VAL A 26 2.69 -9.02 33.86
N PHE A 27 2.47 -8.90 32.55
CA PHE A 27 1.82 -9.92 31.75
C PHE A 27 2.80 -10.45 30.71
N PRO A 28 3.22 -11.72 30.85
CA PRO A 28 3.94 -12.41 29.80
C PRO A 28 3.03 -12.65 28.59
N ARG A 29 3.61 -12.62 27.40
CA ARG A 29 2.89 -12.84 26.15
C ARG A 29 2.31 -14.25 26.11
N LEU A 30 1.05 -14.37 25.70
CA LEU A 30 0.31 -15.62 25.56
C LEU A 30 0.20 -16.44 26.86
N GLN A 31 0.38 -15.82 28.02
CA GLN A 31 0.21 -16.47 29.32
C GLN A 31 -0.98 -15.87 30.07
N PRO A 32 -1.83 -16.71 30.70
CA PRO A 32 -2.96 -16.23 31.48
C PRO A 32 -2.48 -15.64 32.82
N VAL A 33 -2.89 -14.40 33.10
CA VAL A 33 -2.68 -13.73 34.38
C VAL A 33 -4.03 -13.42 35.00
N HIS A 34 -4.18 -13.81 36.27
CA HIS A 34 -5.42 -13.60 37.01
C HIS A 34 -5.38 -12.22 37.68
N VAL A 35 -6.28 -11.34 37.27
CA VAL A 35 -6.43 -9.99 37.83
C VAL A 35 -7.83 -9.79 38.37
N ASP A 36 -8.00 -8.80 39.24
CA ASP A 36 -9.33 -8.46 39.77
C ASP A 36 -10.25 -7.99 38.64
N SER A 37 -11.54 -8.27 38.77
CA SER A 37 -12.56 -8.00 37.75
C SER A 37 -12.54 -6.54 37.25
N GLU A 38 -12.37 -5.57 38.14
CA GLU A 38 -12.30 -4.14 37.79
C GLU A 38 -11.14 -3.84 36.83
N VAL A 39 -9.95 -4.39 37.12
CA VAL A 39 -8.75 -4.25 36.27
C VAL A 39 -8.95 -4.99 34.96
N ALA A 40 -9.50 -6.21 35.00
CA ALA A 40 -9.76 -7.00 33.80
C ALA A 40 -10.67 -6.29 32.81
N TYR A 41 -11.78 -5.69 33.27
CA TYR A 41 -12.70 -4.99 32.37
C TYR A 41 -12.05 -3.80 31.67
N GLN A 42 -11.21 -3.03 32.37
CA GLN A 42 -10.45 -1.92 31.77
C GLN A 42 -9.42 -2.41 30.75
N LEU A 43 -8.72 -3.51 31.03
CA LEU A 43 -7.76 -4.09 30.09
C LEU A 43 -8.46 -4.61 28.82
N LEU A 44 -9.63 -5.25 28.98
CA LEU A 44 -10.44 -5.79 27.88
C LEU A 44 -11.02 -4.73 26.93
N GLU A 45 -10.95 -3.44 27.26
CA GLU A 45 -11.26 -2.36 26.31
C GLU A 45 -10.26 -2.34 25.14
N PHE A 46 -9.03 -2.82 25.34
CA PHE A 46 -7.97 -2.87 24.34
C PHE A 46 -7.82 -4.28 23.76
N LYS A 47 -8.79 -4.70 22.94
CA LYS A 47 -8.89 -6.06 22.38
C LYS A 47 -7.69 -6.50 21.54
N ASP A 48 -6.96 -5.56 20.94
CA ASP A 48 -5.74 -5.84 20.18
C ASP A 48 -4.53 -6.19 21.08
N VAL A 49 -4.64 -5.88 22.36
CA VAL A 49 -3.55 -6.02 23.35
C VAL A 49 -3.90 -7.10 24.35
N TRP A 50 -5.16 -7.14 24.81
CA TRP A 50 -5.65 -7.97 25.89
C TRP A 50 -6.91 -8.72 25.50
N VAL A 51 -6.94 -10.00 25.81
CA VAL A 51 -8.10 -10.86 25.60
C VAL A 51 -8.32 -11.75 26.82
N ARG A 52 -9.52 -12.29 26.94
CA ARG A 52 -9.77 -13.35 27.91
C ARG A 52 -9.04 -14.61 27.49
N HIS A 53 -8.59 -15.39 28.47
CA HIS A 53 -7.89 -16.66 28.20
C HIS A 53 -8.69 -17.59 27.27
N GLU A 54 -10.02 -17.66 27.47
CA GLU A 54 -10.93 -18.46 26.65
C GLU A 54 -11.00 -18.03 25.17
N GLN A 55 -10.71 -16.76 24.86
CA GLN A 55 -10.80 -16.19 23.51
C GLN A 55 -9.44 -16.10 22.82
N MET A 56 -8.35 -16.41 23.53
CA MET A 56 -6.98 -16.24 23.04
C MET A 56 -6.75 -16.94 21.70
N GLU A 57 -7.11 -18.22 21.59
CA GLU A 57 -6.86 -19.00 20.38
C GLU A 57 -7.68 -18.51 19.19
N GLU A 58 -8.92 -18.11 19.42
CA GLU A 58 -9.81 -17.57 18.38
C GLU A 58 -9.30 -16.21 17.88
N THR A 59 -8.96 -15.29 18.79
CA THR A 59 -8.47 -13.97 18.41
C THR A 59 -7.13 -14.05 17.68
N LEU A 60 -6.23 -14.95 18.07
CA LEU A 60 -4.96 -15.14 17.34
C LEU A 60 -5.19 -15.63 15.91
N LYS A 61 -6.12 -16.57 15.71
CA LYS A 61 -6.49 -17.04 14.35
C LYS A 61 -7.10 -15.92 13.52
N GLN A 62 -8.01 -15.14 14.09
CA GLN A 62 -8.62 -13.99 13.42
C GLN A 62 -7.59 -12.93 13.04
N GLN A 63 -6.64 -12.62 13.93
CA GLN A 63 -5.57 -11.66 13.65
C GLN A 63 -4.63 -12.16 12.54
N GLU A 64 -4.29 -13.45 12.51
CA GLU A 64 -3.48 -14.03 11.45
C GLU A 64 -4.20 -13.99 10.10
N GLU A 65 -5.49 -14.31 10.07
CA GLU A 65 -6.31 -14.26 8.87
C GLU A 65 -6.50 -12.82 8.35
N GLU A 66 -6.80 -11.87 9.25
CA GLU A 66 -6.93 -10.46 8.90
C GLU A 66 -5.60 -9.90 8.38
N LYS A 67 -4.48 -10.27 9.00
CA LYS A 67 -3.15 -9.87 8.56
C LYS A 67 -2.87 -10.40 7.15
N ARG A 68 -3.16 -11.67 6.90
CA ARG A 68 -2.99 -12.28 5.57
C ARG A 68 -3.84 -11.59 4.52
N LEU A 69 -5.10 -11.27 4.84
CA LEU A 69 -6.01 -10.57 3.92
C LEU A 69 -5.50 -9.16 3.60
N LYS A 70 -5.04 -8.41 4.60
CA LYS A 70 -4.46 -7.07 4.42
C LYS A 70 -3.17 -7.10 3.59
N GLU A 71 -2.32 -8.11 3.79
CA GLU A 71 -1.10 -8.29 2.99
C GLU A 71 -1.43 -8.56 1.52
N GLU A 72 -2.44 -9.41 1.24
CA GLU A 72 -2.89 -9.68 -0.13
C GLU A 72 -3.52 -8.43 -0.79
N GLU A 73 -4.36 -7.70 -0.06
CA GLU A 73 -4.98 -6.48 -0.56
C GLU A 73 -3.94 -5.39 -0.83
N LEU A 74 -2.97 -5.20 0.06
CA LEU A 74 -1.88 -4.25 -0.13
C LEU A 74 -1.02 -4.63 -1.34
N ALA A 75 -0.72 -5.91 -1.54
CA ALA A 75 0.01 -6.38 -2.71
C ALA A 75 -0.74 -6.06 -4.01
N ARG A 76 -2.06 -6.30 -4.05
CA ARG A 76 -2.89 -5.96 -5.20
C ARG A 76 -2.94 -4.45 -5.45
N GLN A 77 -3.08 -3.64 -4.40
CA GLN A 77 -3.07 -2.18 -4.52
C GLN A 77 -1.73 -1.66 -5.06
N LEU A 78 -0.60 -2.25 -4.64
CA LEU A 78 0.72 -1.91 -5.16
C LEU A 78 0.88 -2.28 -6.64
N GLU A 79 0.37 -3.44 -7.05
CA GLU A 79 0.37 -3.85 -8.47
C GLU A 79 -0.50 -2.93 -9.33
N ASP A 80 -1.71 -2.61 -8.86
CA ASP A 80 -2.62 -1.68 -9.55
C ASP A 80 -2.02 -0.27 -9.62
N GLU A 81 -1.41 0.22 -8.54
CA GLU A 81 -0.73 1.52 -8.53
C GLU A 81 0.48 1.53 -9.48
N ALA A 82 1.26 0.45 -9.52
CA ALA A 82 2.38 0.32 -10.46
C ALA A 82 1.90 0.30 -11.91
N CYS A 83 0.79 -0.40 -12.21
CA CYS A 83 0.18 -0.43 -13.53
C CYS A 83 -0.31 0.97 -13.94
N LEU A 84 -1.07 1.64 -13.07
CA LEU A 84 -1.54 3.01 -13.29
C LEU A 84 -0.38 4.00 -13.43
N ALA A 85 0.70 3.84 -12.67
CA ALA A 85 1.90 4.66 -12.80
C ALA A 85 2.60 4.42 -14.15
N ALA A 86 2.68 3.17 -14.63
CA ALA A 86 3.23 2.85 -15.94
C ALA A 86 2.38 3.40 -17.10
N GLU A 87 1.05 3.32 -16.97
CA GLU A 87 0.10 3.91 -17.94
C GLU A 87 0.22 5.43 -17.97
N ASN A 88 0.26 6.08 -16.80
CA ASN A 88 0.37 7.53 -16.68
C ASN A 88 1.80 8.07 -16.85
N SER A 89 2.81 7.20 -16.93
CA SER A 89 4.18 7.60 -17.17
C SER A 89 4.32 8.25 -18.54
N PHE A 90 4.88 9.46 -18.57
CA PHE A 90 5.29 10.18 -19.76
C PHE A 90 6.73 9.84 -20.18
N VAL A 91 7.28 8.77 -19.61
CA VAL A 91 8.54 8.22 -20.06
C VAL A 91 8.27 7.31 -21.25
N VAL A 92 8.93 7.60 -22.36
CA VAL A 92 8.82 6.87 -23.63
C VAL A 92 10.21 6.45 -24.10
N ASN A 93 10.32 5.25 -24.65
CA ASN A 93 11.57 4.77 -25.24
C ASN A 93 11.58 5.15 -26.73
N VAL A 94 12.62 5.87 -27.14
CA VAL A 94 12.83 6.29 -28.53
C VAL A 94 14.24 5.92 -28.93
N GLN A 95 14.39 5.04 -29.92
CA GLN A 95 15.69 4.59 -30.44
C GLN A 95 16.63 3.98 -29.37
N GLY A 96 16.08 3.43 -28.29
CA GLY A 96 16.86 2.84 -27.18
C GLY A 96 17.14 3.81 -26.03
N ASP A 97 16.76 5.09 -26.16
CA ASP A 97 16.90 6.10 -25.11
C ASP A 97 15.56 6.34 -24.39
N GLU A 98 15.61 6.40 -23.06
CA GLU A 98 14.48 6.69 -22.20
C GLU A 98 14.27 8.20 -22.07
N LEU A 99 13.19 8.73 -22.67
CA LEU A 99 12.88 10.16 -22.70
C LEU A 99 11.64 10.47 -21.85
N ASP A 100 11.80 11.29 -20.82
CA ASP A 100 10.67 11.85 -20.04
C ASP A 100 10.12 13.10 -20.75
N ILE A 101 8.97 12.95 -21.41
CA ILE A 101 8.32 14.05 -22.13
C ILE A 101 7.36 14.87 -21.25
N SER A 102 7.28 14.61 -19.94
CA SER A 102 6.41 15.34 -18.99
C SER A 102 6.67 16.85 -18.99
N LYS A 103 7.94 17.24 -19.12
CA LYS A 103 8.37 18.65 -19.13
C LYS A 103 8.49 19.25 -20.52
N TYR A 104 8.19 18.48 -21.57
CA TYR A 104 8.35 18.97 -22.92
C TYR A 104 7.28 20.03 -23.21
N THR A 105 7.75 21.12 -23.82
CA THR A 105 6.88 22.19 -24.32
C THR A 105 6.28 21.78 -25.66
N SER A 106 5.25 22.49 -26.14
CA SER A 106 4.63 22.17 -27.43
C SER A 106 5.62 22.16 -28.60
N ALA A 107 6.64 23.03 -28.57
CA ALA A 107 7.69 23.06 -29.59
C ALA A 107 8.55 21.78 -29.56
N HIS A 108 9.02 21.38 -28.37
CA HIS A 108 9.79 20.14 -28.22
C HIS A 108 8.98 18.89 -28.62
N LEU A 109 7.68 18.85 -28.30
CA LEU A 109 6.79 17.76 -28.70
C LEU A 109 6.56 17.71 -30.22
N MET A 110 6.45 18.87 -30.89
CA MET A 110 6.36 18.91 -32.36
C MET A 110 7.65 18.42 -33.00
N THR A 111 8.81 18.89 -32.52
CA THR A 111 10.12 18.43 -33.02
C THR A 111 10.27 16.93 -32.82
N LEU A 112 9.91 16.40 -31.65
CA LEU A 112 9.93 14.96 -31.39
C LEU A 112 8.99 14.21 -32.33
N SER A 113 7.77 14.72 -32.55
CA SER A 113 6.82 14.13 -33.49
C SER A 113 7.29 14.16 -34.95
N GLU A 114 8.10 15.14 -35.34
CA GLU A 114 8.66 15.23 -36.69
C GLU A 114 9.88 14.31 -36.83
N SER A 115 10.79 14.30 -35.86
CA SER A 115 11.95 13.41 -35.83
C SER A 115 11.55 11.94 -35.85
N GLU A 116 10.51 11.58 -35.08
CA GLU A 116 9.95 10.23 -35.03
C GLU A 116 8.82 10.03 -36.05
N GLU A 117 8.70 10.91 -37.06
CA GLU A 117 7.74 10.79 -38.18
C GLU A 117 6.30 10.44 -37.79
N LEU A 118 5.86 10.83 -36.58
CA LEU A 118 4.55 10.47 -36.03
C LEU A 118 3.39 11.20 -36.73
N GLY A 119 3.69 12.25 -37.51
CA GLY A 119 2.69 13.03 -38.25
C GLY A 119 1.70 13.79 -37.37
N LEU A 120 1.97 13.95 -36.06
CA LEU A 120 1.09 14.64 -35.13
C LEU A 120 1.37 16.14 -35.14
N LYS A 121 0.29 16.94 -35.20
CA LYS A 121 0.35 18.39 -35.03
C LYS A 121 -0.64 18.82 -33.96
N LYS A 122 -0.23 19.81 -33.16
CA LYS A 122 -1.09 20.40 -32.13
C LYS A 122 -2.29 21.09 -32.77
N GLY A 123 -3.50 20.75 -32.32
CA GLY A 123 -4.72 21.42 -32.75
C GLY A 123 -4.80 22.86 -32.22
N ALA A 124 -5.47 23.76 -32.95
CA ALA A 124 -5.54 25.19 -32.61
C ALA A 124 -6.20 25.49 -31.24
N LYS A 125 -7.02 24.58 -30.71
CA LYS A 125 -7.67 24.68 -29.39
C LYS A 125 -7.20 23.59 -28.40
N GLU A 126 -6.24 22.77 -28.80
CA GLU A 126 -5.74 21.66 -27.98
C GLU A 126 -4.80 22.20 -26.90
N SER A 127 -4.90 21.68 -25.67
CA SER A 127 -3.95 22.04 -24.62
C SER A 127 -2.58 21.38 -24.91
N THR A 128 -1.51 21.89 -24.30
CA THR A 128 -0.19 21.24 -24.45
C THR A 128 -0.16 19.86 -23.78
N ASP A 129 -0.97 19.65 -22.75
CA ASP A 129 -1.06 18.39 -22.03
C ASP A 129 -1.78 17.32 -22.87
N ASP A 130 -2.88 17.67 -23.54
CA ASP A 130 -3.59 16.76 -24.46
C ASP A 130 -2.71 16.34 -25.64
N PHE A 131 -1.94 17.29 -26.19
CA PHE A 131 -0.98 17.00 -27.25
C PHE A 131 0.14 16.06 -26.75
N ARG A 132 0.62 16.24 -25.51
CA ARG A 132 1.62 15.36 -24.89
C ARG A 132 1.11 13.93 -24.74
N VAL A 133 -0.14 13.75 -24.30
CA VAL A 133 -0.77 12.42 -24.17
C VAL A 133 -0.80 11.72 -25.52
N ARG A 134 -1.19 12.41 -26.60
CA ARG A 134 -1.20 11.83 -27.96
C ARG A 134 0.19 11.44 -28.46
N VAL A 135 1.19 12.30 -28.23
CA VAL A 135 2.58 12.00 -28.61
C VAL A 135 3.12 10.82 -27.81
N ARG A 136 2.85 10.76 -26.50
CA ARG A 136 3.18 9.62 -25.63
C ARG A 136 2.58 8.32 -26.18
N ASP A 137 1.29 8.31 -26.46
CA ASP A 137 0.59 7.09 -26.88
C ASP A 137 1.09 6.61 -28.24
N ALA A 138 1.35 7.52 -29.18
CA ALA A 138 1.94 7.19 -30.48
C ALA A 138 3.37 6.62 -30.35
N LEU A 139 4.20 7.19 -29.46
CA LEU A 139 5.55 6.69 -29.18
C LEU A 139 5.54 5.34 -28.47
N LYS A 140 4.64 5.12 -27.50
CA LYS A 140 4.48 3.82 -26.83
C LYS A 140 4.05 2.73 -27.82
N VAL A 141 3.11 3.01 -28.72
CA VAL A 141 2.70 2.05 -29.78
C VAL A 141 3.86 1.71 -30.70
N ARG A 142 4.67 2.71 -31.08
CA ARG A 142 5.84 2.49 -31.95
C ARG A 142 6.97 1.73 -31.27
N GLY A 143 7.32 2.08 -30.03
CA GLY A 143 8.34 1.36 -29.26
C GLY A 143 7.97 -0.11 -29.01
N VAL A 144 6.67 -0.43 -28.91
CA VAL A 144 6.20 -1.82 -28.92
C VAL A 144 6.46 -2.49 -30.28
N GLN A 145 6.21 -1.82 -31.41
CA GLN A 145 6.47 -2.40 -32.74
C GLN A 145 7.96 -2.64 -33.03
N ASP A 146 8.85 -1.74 -32.59
CA ASP A 146 10.30 -1.91 -32.76
C ASP A 146 10.87 -3.00 -31.84
N GLY A 147 10.19 -3.34 -30.74
CA GLY A 147 10.58 -4.43 -29.82
C GLY A 147 10.12 -5.84 -30.22
N PHE A 148 9.36 -5.99 -31.32
CA PHE A 148 8.93 -7.30 -31.87
C PHE A 148 9.80 -7.75 -33.07
N ALA A 149 10.87 -7.03 -33.38
CA ALA A 149 11.84 -7.42 -34.40
C ALA A 149 13.01 -8.21 -33.76
N GLU A 150 12.74 -9.42 -33.28
CA GLU A 150 13.75 -10.47 -33.11
C GLU A 150 13.24 -11.82 -33.66
#